data_AF-A0A292Q005-F1
#
_entry.id   AF-A0A292Q005-F1
#
_cell.length_a   1.000
_cell.length_b   1.000
_cell.length_c   1.000
_cell.angle_alpha   90.00
_cell.angle_beta   90.00
_cell.angle_gamma   90.00
#
_symmetry.space_group_name_H-M   'P 1'
#
loop_
_entity.id
_entity.type
_entity.pdbx_description
1 polymer ?
#
loop_
_entity_poly.entity_id
_entity_poly.type
_entity_poly.pdbx_seq_one_letter_code
_entity_poly.pdbx_strand_id
1 'polypeptide(L)'
;MPMPRGTSLESVVGELLEKWEDDRVGYLSLPSPILFETLLDRSRQPKGIFPLITEQPAAIHSFAYYPSSLGTIQIRDTRGVILGYRFKIPTCLLDTLNSTSKTLDSYGPWIAGGGRDALVRGLYRSRHYAIWADYNKKYCESRELLRDGEKGRGWLRANRGLFDYCSNQLRFLCPEQYLRMTGHVVKDMAKVMSTDGRKLRPLGGVWHGVCLNQGLASDESRSHQDWMDDKRLFNCVAPFGDGFQGGDLVLWQMKMRIGLEIGDGFFFYGSLLMR
;
A
#
# COMPACT_ATOMS: atom_id res chain seq x y z
N MET A 1 6.97 -12.61 19.06
CA MET A 1 6.61 -13.84 19.81
C MET A 1 7.66 -14.05 20.89
N PRO A 2 7.29 -14.54 22.10
CA PRO A 2 8.28 -14.98 23.07
C PRO A 2 9.06 -16.17 22.49
N MET A 3 10.39 -16.16 22.58
CA MET A 3 11.18 -17.32 22.14
C MET A 3 10.96 -18.50 23.11
N PRO A 4 10.71 -19.71 22.61
CA PRO A 4 10.72 -20.91 23.45
C PRO A 4 12.05 -21.01 24.21
N ARG A 5 12.01 -21.43 25.47
CA ARG A 5 13.25 -21.65 26.25
C ARG A 5 14.06 -22.75 25.58
N GLY A 6 15.29 -22.44 25.17
CA GLY A 6 16.26 -23.42 24.66
C GLY A 6 16.58 -23.34 23.17
N THR A 7 15.82 -22.58 22.37
CA THR A 7 16.11 -22.34 20.95
C THR A 7 17.11 -21.19 20.78
N SER A 8 18.23 -21.43 20.07
CA SER A 8 19.17 -20.37 19.71
C SER A 8 18.53 -19.41 18.69
N LEU A 9 18.94 -18.14 18.71
CA LEU A 9 18.47 -17.15 17.73
C LEU A 9 18.75 -17.61 16.30
N GLU A 10 19.89 -18.26 16.07
CA GLU A 10 20.28 -18.82 14.78
C GLU A 10 19.33 -19.91 14.30
N SER A 11 18.87 -20.81 15.19
CA SER A 11 17.90 -21.85 14.85
C SER A 11 16.54 -21.26 14.49
N VAL A 12 16.07 -20.25 15.23
CA VAL A 12 14.82 -19.55 14.92
C VAL A 12 14.91 -18.79 13.60
N VAL A 13 16.06 -18.15 13.32
CA VAL A 13 16.30 -17.48 12.05
C VAL A 13 16.39 -18.49 10.91
N GLY A 14 17.03 -19.65 11.13
CA GLY A 14 17.12 -20.75 10.15
C GLY A 14 15.74 -21.28 9.74
N GLU A 15 14.89 -21.62 10.71
CA GLU A 15 13.51 -22.09 10.45
C GLU A 15 12.67 -21.03 9.72
N LEU A 16 12.85 -19.75 10.05
CA LEU A 16 12.16 -18.65 9.36
C LEU A 16 12.66 -18.48 7.92
N LEU A 17 13.96 -18.66 7.66
CA LEU A 17 14.55 -18.60 6.33
C LEU A 17 14.16 -19.81 5.48
N GLU A 18 14.10 -21.00 6.06
CA GLU A 18 13.69 -22.24 5.37
C GLU A 18 12.21 -22.17 4.97
N LYS A 19 11.33 -21.84 5.92
CA LYS A 19 9.93 -21.56 5.63
C LYS A 19 9.77 -20.45 4.58
N TRP A 20 10.64 -19.45 4.60
CA TRP A 20 10.63 -18.35 3.63
C TRP A 20 11.07 -18.79 2.24
N GLU A 21 12.09 -19.64 2.10
CA GLU A 21 12.47 -20.19 0.81
C GLU A 21 11.36 -21.11 0.26
N ASP A 22 10.72 -21.90 1.12
CA ASP A 22 9.54 -22.71 0.76
C ASP A 22 8.37 -21.83 0.28
N ASP A 23 8.08 -20.72 0.98
CA ASP A 23 7.08 -19.72 0.58
C ASP A 23 7.47 -18.96 -0.72
N ARG A 24 8.75 -18.99 -1.11
CA ARG A 24 9.28 -18.42 -2.35
C ARG A 24 9.37 -19.42 -3.50
N VAL A 25 9.16 -20.71 -3.29
CA VAL A 25 9.03 -21.66 -4.40
C VAL A 25 7.79 -21.31 -5.21
N GLY A 26 7.99 -20.91 -6.47
CA GLY A 26 6.89 -20.72 -7.43
C GLY A 26 6.43 -19.30 -7.69
N TYR A 27 7.17 -18.25 -7.29
CA TYR A 27 6.86 -16.91 -7.80
C TYR A 27 7.22 -16.76 -9.28
N LEU A 28 6.36 -16.09 -10.04
CA LEU A 28 6.64 -15.74 -11.43
C LEU A 28 7.49 -14.47 -11.49
N SER A 29 8.73 -14.57 -11.96
CA SER A 29 9.60 -13.42 -12.20
C SER A 29 9.26 -12.77 -13.54
N LEU A 30 8.88 -11.50 -13.52
CA LEU A 30 8.50 -10.72 -14.70
C LEU A 30 9.53 -9.60 -14.95
N PRO A 31 10.05 -9.46 -16.18
CA PRO A 31 10.93 -8.36 -16.52
C PRO A 31 10.14 -7.05 -16.67
N SER A 32 10.60 -6.01 -16.01
CA SER A 32 10.13 -4.65 -16.22
C SER A 32 10.76 -4.06 -17.49
N PRO A 33 9.99 -3.36 -18.34
CA PRO A 33 10.53 -2.65 -19.49
C PRO A 33 11.21 -1.32 -19.12
N ILE A 34 11.20 -0.93 -17.84
CA ILE A 34 11.76 0.33 -17.35
C ILE A 34 12.60 0.11 -16.09
N LEU A 35 13.70 0.86 -15.98
CA LEU A 35 14.59 0.84 -14.81
C LEU A 35 14.03 1.67 -13.66
N PHE A 36 14.33 1.27 -12.43
CA PHE A 36 14.05 2.08 -11.24
C PHE A 36 14.62 3.50 -11.34
N GLU A 37 15.88 3.62 -11.77
CA GLU A 37 16.56 4.92 -11.91
C GLU A 37 15.86 5.82 -12.93
N THR A 38 15.40 5.24 -14.04
CA THR A 38 14.64 5.99 -15.05
C THR A 38 13.31 6.51 -14.48
N LEU A 39 12.61 5.72 -13.66
CA LEU A 39 11.41 6.17 -12.96
C LEU A 39 11.74 7.32 -11.99
N LEU A 40 12.83 7.18 -11.22
CA LEU A 40 13.27 8.18 -10.26
C LEU A 40 13.65 9.50 -10.94
N ASP A 41 14.38 9.45 -12.04
CA ASP A 41 14.79 10.66 -12.77
C ASP A 41 13.60 11.36 -13.42
N ARG A 42 12.66 10.61 -14.01
CA ARG A 42 11.42 11.16 -14.54
C ARG A 42 10.57 11.81 -13.46
N SER A 43 10.59 11.28 -12.24
CA SER A 43 9.86 11.85 -11.11
C SER A 43 10.32 13.25 -10.68
N ARG A 44 11.50 13.70 -11.13
CA ARG A 44 12.09 15.00 -10.79
C ARG A 44 11.74 16.08 -11.82
N GLN A 45 11.14 15.72 -12.95
CA GLN A 45 10.87 16.65 -14.03
C GLN A 45 9.64 17.54 -13.72
N PRO A 46 9.73 18.86 -13.96
CA PRO A 46 8.67 19.82 -13.58
C PRO A 46 7.38 19.69 -14.40
N LYS A 47 7.38 19.01 -15.56
CA LYS A 47 6.18 18.75 -16.38
C LYS A 47 5.40 17.51 -15.95
N GLY A 48 5.69 16.97 -14.78
CA GLY A 48 4.97 15.84 -14.23
C GLY A 48 5.36 14.52 -14.90
N ILE A 49 5.09 13.47 -14.15
CA ILE A 49 5.58 12.10 -14.35
C ILE A 49 4.63 11.36 -15.32
N PHE A 50 3.83 12.11 -16.09
CA PHE A 50 2.72 11.59 -16.87
C PHE A 50 3.23 11.13 -18.23
N PRO A 51 3.34 9.82 -18.51
CA PRO A 51 3.51 9.41 -19.88
C PRO A 51 2.23 9.81 -20.63
N LEU A 52 2.34 10.52 -21.77
CA LEU A 52 1.21 10.96 -22.60
C LEU A 52 0.18 9.85 -22.89
N ILE A 53 0.62 8.59 -22.83
CA ILE A 53 -0.23 7.40 -22.96
C ILE A 53 -1.37 7.33 -21.93
N THR A 54 -1.27 8.00 -20.77
CA THR A 54 -2.35 8.08 -19.78
C THR A 54 -3.52 8.94 -20.23
N GLU A 55 -3.31 9.79 -21.25
CA GLU A 55 -4.35 10.58 -21.91
C GLU A 55 -5.10 9.76 -22.98
N GLN A 56 -4.68 8.52 -23.23
CA GLN A 56 -5.33 7.60 -24.16
C GLN A 56 -5.88 6.38 -23.40
N PRO A 57 -7.12 6.44 -22.87
CA PRO A 57 -7.71 5.33 -22.12
C PRO A 57 -7.65 3.99 -22.85
N ALA A 58 -7.82 3.99 -24.19
CA ALA A 58 -7.74 2.78 -25.01
C ALA A 58 -6.36 2.10 -25.00
N ALA A 59 -5.28 2.81 -24.65
CA ALA A 59 -3.94 2.24 -24.61
C ALA A 59 -3.80 1.11 -23.59
N ILE A 60 -4.65 1.08 -22.56
CA ILE A 60 -4.69 0.01 -21.55
C ILE A 60 -4.86 -1.37 -22.16
N HIS A 61 -5.56 -1.48 -23.29
CA HIS A 61 -5.79 -2.76 -23.97
C HIS A 61 -4.53 -3.33 -24.64
N SER A 62 -3.50 -2.49 -24.85
CA SER A 62 -2.21 -2.92 -25.39
C SER A 62 -1.22 -3.40 -24.33
N PHE A 63 -1.56 -3.26 -23.05
CA PHE A 63 -0.65 -3.57 -21.94
C PHE A 63 -0.61 -5.06 -21.67
N ALA A 64 0.56 -5.55 -21.24
CA ALA A 64 0.69 -6.93 -20.80
C ALA A 64 -0.17 -7.16 -19.55
N TYR A 65 -1.06 -8.15 -19.61
CA TYR A 65 -1.98 -8.47 -18.51
C TYR A 65 -1.52 -9.71 -17.74
N TYR A 66 -1.50 -9.58 -16.41
CA TYR A 66 -1.07 -10.63 -15.49
C TYR A 66 -2.19 -10.92 -14.48
N PRO A 67 -3.07 -11.91 -14.75
CA PRO A 67 -4.23 -12.20 -13.89
C PRO A 67 -3.82 -12.68 -12.50
N SER A 68 -4.73 -12.54 -11.51
CA SER A 68 -4.49 -13.00 -10.12
C SER A 68 -4.20 -14.50 -10.02
N SER A 69 -4.75 -15.29 -10.94
CA SER A 69 -4.56 -16.74 -11.03
C SER A 69 -3.10 -17.18 -11.20
N LEU A 70 -2.20 -16.28 -11.64
CA LEU A 70 -0.75 -16.55 -11.69
C LEU A 70 -0.10 -16.58 -10.29
N GLY A 71 -0.84 -16.27 -9.23
CA GLY A 71 -0.33 -16.31 -7.86
C GLY A 71 0.67 -15.21 -7.57
N THR A 72 1.72 -15.53 -6.83
CA THR A 72 2.80 -14.61 -6.44
C THR A 72 3.62 -14.21 -7.67
N ILE A 73 3.78 -12.91 -7.91
CA ILE A 73 4.62 -12.39 -9.00
C ILE A 73 5.63 -11.40 -8.46
N GLN A 74 6.78 -11.31 -9.12
CA GLN A 74 7.81 -10.34 -8.81
C GLN A 74 8.27 -9.65 -10.08
N ILE A 75 8.06 -8.34 -10.15
CA ILE A 75 8.46 -7.52 -11.29
C ILE A 75 9.82 -6.90 -10.98
N ARG A 76 10.82 -7.19 -11.81
CA ARG A 76 12.20 -6.69 -11.63
C ARG A 76 12.69 -5.94 -12.84
N ASP A 77 13.46 -4.88 -12.62
CA ASP A 77 14.23 -4.28 -13.72
C ASP A 77 15.46 -5.12 -14.09
N THR A 78 16.16 -4.72 -15.16
CA THR A 78 17.34 -5.46 -15.66
C THR A 78 18.54 -5.41 -14.71
N ARG A 79 18.48 -4.58 -13.66
CA ARG A 79 19.49 -4.54 -12.58
C ARG A 79 19.08 -5.33 -11.35
N GLY A 80 17.95 -6.04 -11.43
CA GLY A 80 17.44 -6.89 -10.36
C GLY A 80 16.65 -6.13 -9.29
N VAL A 81 16.40 -4.82 -9.45
CA VAL A 81 15.59 -4.03 -8.51
C VAL A 81 14.13 -4.44 -8.63
N ILE A 82 13.51 -4.78 -7.50
CA ILE A 82 12.09 -5.11 -7.45
C ILE A 82 11.28 -3.83 -7.58
N LEU A 83 10.39 -3.79 -8.57
CA LEU A 83 9.51 -2.66 -8.88
C LEU A 83 8.05 -2.93 -8.50
N GLY A 84 7.66 -4.21 -8.47
CA GLY A 84 6.34 -4.64 -8.02
C GLY A 84 6.37 -6.06 -7.47
N TYR A 85 5.50 -6.35 -6.50
CA TYR A 85 5.41 -7.68 -5.91
C TYR A 85 3.98 -7.99 -5.47
N ARG A 86 3.39 -9.06 -6.01
CA ARG A 86 2.07 -9.56 -5.59
C ARG A 86 2.24 -10.72 -4.64
N PHE A 87 1.46 -10.74 -3.57
CA PHE A 87 1.43 -11.81 -2.58
C PHE A 87 -0.01 -12.14 -2.18
N LYS A 88 -0.21 -13.28 -1.52
CA LYS A 88 -1.52 -13.68 -1.00
C LYS A 88 -1.70 -13.24 0.45
N ILE A 89 -2.91 -12.79 0.79
CA ILE A 89 -3.33 -12.36 2.12
C ILE A 89 -4.30 -13.41 2.68
N PRO A 90 -4.10 -13.89 3.91
CA PRO A 90 -5.04 -14.78 4.58
C PRO A 90 -6.46 -14.20 4.62
N THR A 91 -7.44 -15.00 4.24
CA THR A 91 -8.85 -14.60 4.14
C THR A 91 -9.39 -14.03 5.44
N CYS A 92 -9.04 -14.62 6.59
CA CYS A 92 -9.49 -14.14 7.91
C CYS A 92 -9.11 -12.68 8.22
N LEU A 93 -7.99 -12.20 7.67
CA LEU A 93 -7.57 -10.80 7.82
C LEU A 93 -8.43 -9.87 6.97
N LEU A 94 -8.81 -10.31 5.76
CA LEU A 94 -9.69 -9.57 4.87
C LEU A 94 -11.16 -9.62 5.33
N ASP A 95 -11.61 -10.71 5.96
CA ASP A 95 -12.93 -10.81 6.58
C ASP A 95 -13.08 -9.78 7.72
N THR A 96 -12.02 -9.63 8.52
CA THR A 96 -11.94 -8.60 9.57
C THR A 96 -11.99 -7.20 8.95
N LEU A 97 -11.22 -6.96 7.89
CA LEU A 97 -11.23 -5.68 7.17
C LEU A 97 -12.61 -5.36 6.61
N ASN A 98 -13.24 -6.31 5.92
CA ASN A 98 -14.55 -6.12 5.30
C ASN A 98 -15.64 -5.86 6.35
N SER A 99 -15.71 -6.70 7.39
CA SER A 99 -16.72 -6.57 8.45
C SER A 99 -16.59 -5.27 9.23
N THR A 100 -15.38 -4.90 9.64
CA THR A 100 -15.16 -3.67 10.43
C THR A 100 -15.35 -2.42 9.59
N SER A 101 -15.02 -2.44 8.30
CA SER A 101 -15.21 -1.29 7.39
C SER A 101 -16.68 -0.96 7.14
N LYS A 102 -17.57 -1.96 7.14
CA LYS A 102 -19.04 -1.73 7.04
C LYS A 102 -19.58 -0.90 8.21
N THR A 103 -18.99 -1.02 9.39
CA THR A 103 -19.42 -0.29 10.60
C THR A 103 -18.94 1.16 10.68
N LEU A 104 -18.01 1.56 9.80
CA LEU A 104 -17.51 2.94 9.76
C LEU A 104 -18.52 3.92 9.15
N ASP A 105 -19.39 3.45 8.24
CA ASP A 105 -20.30 4.29 7.45
C ASP A 105 -21.58 4.69 8.19
N SER A 106 -21.91 4.03 9.30
CA SER A 106 -23.13 4.27 10.08
C SER A 106 -23.13 5.53 10.95
N TYR A 107 -22.18 6.46 10.77
CA TYR A 107 -21.93 7.52 11.77
C TYR A 107 -21.83 8.97 11.25
N GLY A 108 -22.18 9.24 9.99
CA GLY A 108 -22.39 10.62 9.53
C GLY A 108 -22.34 10.80 8.01
N PRO A 109 -22.87 11.91 7.47
CA PRO A 109 -22.84 12.20 6.04
C PRO A 109 -21.41 12.42 5.56
N TRP A 110 -21.04 11.71 4.50
CA TRP A 110 -19.73 11.80 3.85
C TRP A 110 -19.73 12.91 2.80
N ILE A 111 -18.67 13.72 2.82
CA ILE A 111 -18.36 14.59 1.67
C ILE A 111 -17.77 13.67 0.61
N ALA A 112 -18.54 13.39 -0.44
CA ALA A 112 -18.01 12.77 -1.65
C ALA A 112 -16.83 13.63 -2.14
N GLY A 113 -15.70 13.00 -2.47
CA GLY A 113 -14.58 13.69 -3.12
C GLY A 113 -15.03 14.16 -4.51
N GLY A 114 -15.73 15.28 -4.58
CA GLY A 114 -16.44 15.75 -5.77
C GLY A 114 -16.45 17.26 -5.85
N GLY A 115 -15.25 17.85 -5.79
CA GLY A 115 -15.03 19.25 -6.19
C GLY A 115 -14.56 19.32 -7.64
N ARG A 116 -14.74 20.45 -8.30
CA ARG A 116 -14.20 20.78 -9.65
C ARG A 116 -12.66 20.85 -9.70
N ASP A 117 -11.97 20.14 -8.82
CA ASP A 117 -10.52 20.15 -8.69
C ASP A 117 -9.94 19.02 -9.54
N ALA A 118 -8.98 19.36 -10.41
CA ALA A 118 -8.30 18.42 -11.29
C ALA A 118 -7.47 17.38 -10.52
N LEU A 119 -7.23 17.60 -9.21
CA LEU A 119 -6.55 16.68 -8.30
C LEU A 119 -7.45 15.60 -7.67
N VAL A 120 -8.75 15.61 -7.95
CA VAL A 120 -9.69 14.60 -7.40
C VAL A 120 -9.40 13.23 -8.00
N ARG A 121 -9.07 12.27 -7.12
CA ARG A 121 -8.62 10.89 -7.44
C ARG A 121 -9.72 9.95 -7.92
N GLY A 122 -10.98 10.39 -7.86
CA GLY A 122 -12.15 9.61 -8.26
C GLY A 122 -13.41 9.94 -7.46
N LEU A 123 -14.54 9.32 -7.83
CA LEU A 123 -15.85 9.49 -7.18
C LEU A 123 -16.15 8.40 -6.14
N TYR A 124 -15.17 8.07 -5.29
CA TYR A 124 -15.32 7.04 -4.25
C TYR A 124 -15.12 7.61 -2.84
N ARG A 125 -15.57 6.87 -1.81
CA ARG A 125 -15.35 7.26 -0.41
C ARG A 125 -13.90 6.94 -0.04
N SER A 126 -13.16 7.93 0.45
CA SER A 126 -11.77 7.76 0.87
C SER A 126 -11.57 8.25 2.29
N ARG A 127 -11.09 7.38 3.19
CA ARG A 127 -10.67 7.75 4.55
C ARG A 127 -9.16 7.66 4.66
N HIS A 128 -8.53 8.74 5.07
CA HIS A 128 -7.10 8.74 5.39
C HIS A 128 -6.94 8.65 6.90
N TYR A 129 -6.45 7.52 7.39
CA TYR A 129 -6.03 7.38 8.79
C TYR A 129 -4.52 7.36 8.83
N ALA A 130 -3.94 8.53 9.08
CA ALA A 130 -2.51 8.71 8.93
C ALA A 130 -1.91 9.66 9.96
N ILE A 131 -0.60 9.54 10.15
CA ILE A 131 0.23 10.56 10.77
C ILE A 131 0.96 11.31 9.67
N TRP A 132 0.68 12.60 9.53
CA TRP A 132 1.28 13.45 8.51
C TRP A 132 2.07 14.60 9.13
N ALA A 133 3.04 15.12 8.39
CA ALA A 133 3.70 16.39 8.66
C ALA A 133 3.60 17.33 7.45
N ASP A 134 2.62 17.10 6.57
CA ASP A 134 2.44 17.84 5.34
C ASP A 134 2.22 19.32 5.65
N TYR A 135 3.18 20.15 5.23
CA TYR A 135 3.22 21.59 5.49
C TYR A 135 3.28 21.99 6.97
N ASN A 136 3.50 21.04 7.88
CA ASN A 136 3.56 21.25 9.32
C ASN A 136 4.96 20.98 9.86
N LYS A 137 5.39 21.80 10.85
CA LYS A 137 6.67 21.59 11.55
C LYS A 137 6.67 20.38 12.49
N LYS A 138 5.50 19.76 12.71
CA LYS A 138 5.29 18.65 13.64
C LYS A 138 4.34 17.63 13.03
N TYR A 139 4.54 16.37 13.39
CA TYR A 139 3.61 15.30 13.07
C TYR A 139 2.24 15.53 13.73
N CYS A 140 1.17 15.23 13.01
CA CYS A 140 -0.19 15.30 13.50
C CYS A 140 -1.06 14.16 12.94
N GLU A 141 -2.13 13.84 13.66
CA GLU A 141 -3.14 12.91 13.19
C GLU A 141 -3.95 13.53 12.04
N SER A 142 -4.26 12.74 11.01
CA SER A 142 -5.13 13.12 9.90
C SER A 142 -6.48 13.64 10.39
N ARG A 143 -7.07 14.59 9.65
CA ARG A 143 -8.36 15.21 10.00
C ARG A 143 -9.48 14.16 10.12
N GLU A 144 -9.48 13.16 9.26
CA GLU A 144 -10.46 12.08 9.25
C GLU A 144 -10.35 11.20 10.49
N LEU A 145 -9.13 10.88 10.94
CA LEU A 145 -8.93 10.15 12.19
C LEU A 145 -9.40 10.96 13.41
N LEU A 146 -9.13 12.27 13.43
CA LEU A 146 -9.61 13.14 14.51
C LEU A 146 -11.15 13.25 14.53
N ARG A 147 -11.76 13.36 13.35
CA ARG A 147 -13.23 13.41 13.18
C ARG A 147 -13.89 12.09 13.57
N ASP A 148 -13.35 10.97 13.11
CA ASP A 148 -13.93 9.64 13.36
C ASP A 148 -13.60 9.14 14.79
N GLY A 149 -12.60 9.75 15.45
CA GLY A 149 -12.27 9.56 16.85
C GLY A 149 -12.05 8.09 17.21
N GLU A 150 -12.72 7.63 18.26
CA GLU A 150 -12.58 6.26 18.76
C GLU A 150 -13.01 5.19 17.74
N LYS A 151 -13.85 5.53 16.76
CA LYS A 151 -14.28 4.57 15.73
C LYS A 151 -13.15 4.31 14.74
N GLY A 152 -12.50 5.36 14.25
CA GLY A 152 -11.32 5.23 13.41
C GLY A 152 -10.20 4.49 14.15
N ARG A 153 -9.98 4.80 15.43
CA ARG A 153 -9.01 4.08 16.27
C ARG A 153 -9.39 2.61 16.51
N GLY A 154 -10.67 2.32 16.72
CA GLY A 154 -11.20 0.97 16.86
C GLY A 154 -10.97 0.14 15.60
N TRP A 155 -11.27 0.71 14.43
CA TRP A 155 -11.00 0.07 13.14
C TRP A 155 -9.51 -0.19 12.92
N LEU A 156 -8.63 0.76 13.23
CA LEU A 156 -7.17 0.57 13.15
C LEU A 156 -6.69 -0.57 14.05
N ARG A 157 -7.24 -0.69 15.26
CA ARG A 157 -6.88 -1.79 16.18
C ARG A 157 -7.37 -3.14 15.68
N ALA A 158 -8.60 -3.21 15.16
CA ALA A 158 -9.15 -4.44 14.63
C ALA A 158 -8.36 -4.94 13.41
N ASN A 159 -7.87 -4.03 12.57
CA ASN A 159 -7.11 -4.34 11.35
C ASN A 159 -5.61 -4.50 11.56
N ARG A 160 -5.13 -4.46 12.81
CA ARG A 160 -3.70 -4.60 13.12
C ARG A 160 -3.09 -5.89 12.56
N GLY A 161 -3.84 -7.00 12.58
CA GLY A 161 -3.36 -8.27 12.03
C GLY A 161 -2.99 -8.19 10.55
N LEU A 162 -3.80 -7.48 9.74
CA LEU A 162 -3.52 -7.23 8.33
C LEU A 162 -2.27 -6.35 8.17
N PHE A 163 -2.17 -5.28 8.96
CA PHE A 163 -1.03 -4.37 8.91
C PHE A 163 0.29 -5.05 9.28
N ASP A 164 0.27 -5.87 10.34
CA ASP A 164 1.43 -6.65 10.77
C ASP A 164 1.80 -7.70 9.70
N TYR A 165 0.81 -8.34 9.06
CA TYR A 165 1.05 -9.28 7.95
C TYR A 165 1.74 -8.60 6.76
N CYS A 166 1.17 -7.50 6.23
CA CYS A 166 1.78 -6.77 5.12
C CYS A 166 3.16 -6.19 5.49
N SER A 167 3.34 -5.76 6.73
CA SER A 167 4.64 -5.31 7.24
C SER A 167 5.68 -6.43 7.23
N ASN A 168 5.30 -7.65 7.60
CA ASN A 168 6.18 -8.81 7.54
C ASN A 168 6.50 -9.19 6.09
N GLN A 169 5.52 -9.14 5.18
CA GLN A 169 5.77 -9.35 3.75
C GLN A 169 6.82 -8.36 3.22
N LEU A 170 6.74 -7.07 3.60
CA LEU A 170 7.78 -6.10 3.25
C LEU A 170 9.12 -6.44 3.89
N ARG A 171 9.13 -6.82 5.18
CA ARG A 171 10.35 -7.19 5.91
C ARG A 171 11.11 -8.32 5.21
N PHE A 172 10.38 -9.29 4.68
CA PHE A 172 10.96 -10.43 3.96
C PHE A 172 11.38 -10.06 2.53
N LEU A 173 10.62 -9.21 1.85
CA LEU A 173 10.92 -8.81 0.47
C LEU A 173 12.09 -7.82 0.37
N CYS A 174 12.11 -6.81 1.24
CA CYS A 174 13.09 -5.72 1.24
C CYS A 174 13.34 -5.24 2.69
N PRO A 175 14.21 -5.95 3.45
CA PRO A 175 14.54 -5.60 4.83
C PRO A 175 15.04 -4.16 4.99
N GLU A 176 15.75 -3.61 4.01
CA GLU A 176 16.30 -2.27 4.03
C GLU A 176 15.19 -1.21 4.07
N GLN A 177 14.13 -1.38 3.28
CA GLN A 177 12.97 -0.49 3.32
C GLN A 177 12.22 -0.63 4.64
N TYR A 178 12.01 -1.86 5.12
CA TYR A 178 11.40 -2.09 6.43
C TYR A 178 12.15 -1.37 7.55
N LEU A 179 13.48 -1.47 7.59
CA LEU A 179 14.31 -0.77 8.58
C LEU A 179 14.19 0.75 8.46
N ARG A 180 14.17 1.29 7.24
CA ARG A 180 13.97 2.72 7.01
C ARG A 180 12.61 3.21 7.52
N MET A 181 11.55 2.44 7.31
CA MET A 181 10.19 2.77 7.71
C MET A 181 9.93 2.61 9.22
N THR A 182 10.71 1.76 9.90
CA THR A 182 10.60 1.51 11.34
C THR A 182 11.66 2.22 12.19
N GLY A 183 12.65 2.86 11.54
CA GLY A 183 13.84 3.40 12.17
C GLY A 183 13.67 4.82 12.72
N HIS A 184 14.53 5.73 12.25
CA HIS A 184 14.60 7.11 12.76
C HIS A 184 13.29 7.87 12.64
N VAL A 185 12.53 7.66 11.56
CA VAL A 185 11.26 8.34 11.33
C VAL A 185 10.24 8.06 12.44
N VAL A 186 10.19 6.82 12.94
CA VAL A 186 9.31 6.44 14.06
C VAL A 186 9.77 7.08 15.36
N LYS A 187 11.09 7.14 15.59
CA LYS A 187 11.66 7.82 16.77
C LYS A 187 11.33 9.32 16.78
N ASP A 188 11.39 9.96 15.62
CA ASP A 188 11.05 11.38 15.48
C ASP A 188 9.55 11.62 15.65
N MET A 189 8.72 10.75 15.07
CA MET A 189 7.27 10.77 15.26
C MET A 189 6.89 10.66 16.74
N ALA A 190 7.53 9.75 17.48
CA ALA A 190 7.27 9.50 18.89
C ALA A 190 7.66 10.66 19.84
N LYS A 191 8.30 11.73 19.33
CA LYS A 191 8.55 12.99 20.08
C LYS A 191 7.29 13.84 20.22
N VAL A 192 6.24 13.56 19.44
CA VAL A 192 4.97 14.27 19.47
C VAL A 192 3.91 13.42 20.16
N MET A 193 3.05 14.07 20.94
CA MET A 193 1.91 13.43 21.61
C MET A 193 0.65 13.56 20.75
N SER A 194 -0.13 12.48 20.62
CA SER A 194 -1.49 12.50 20.07
C SER A 194 -2.45 13.24 20.98
N THR A 195 -3.64 13.50 20.44
CA THR A 195 -4.77 14.09 21.17
C THR A 195 -5.20 13.28 22.39
N ASP A 196 -4.99 11.96 22.39
CA ASP A 196 -5.28 11.05 23.51
C ASP A 196 -4.11 10.89 24.51
N GLY A 197 -3.07 11.74 24.41
CA GLY A 197 -1.95 11.74 25.35
C GLY A 197 -0.99 10.56 25.18
N ARG A 198 -0.96 9.91 24.01
CA ARG A 198 0.01 8.85 23.67
C ARG A 198 1.08 9.38 22.73
N LYS A 199 2.20 8.66 22.59
CA LYS A 199 3.20 9.00 21.57
C LYS A 199 2.65 8.64 20.19
N LEU A 200 2.86 9.51 19.21
CA LEU A 200 2.52 9.19 17.82
C LEU A 200 3.35 8.00 17.33
N ARG A 201 2.71 7.16 16.53
CA ARG A 201 3.29 5.96 15.91
C ARG A 201 2.65 5.71 14.55
N PRO A 202 3.32 4.98 13.65
CA PRO A 202 2.72 4.50 12.41
C PRO A 202 1.37 3.80 12.66
N LEU A 203 0.39 4.05 11.80
CA LEU A 203 -0.97 3.52 11.96
C LEU A 203 -1.26 2.33 11.06
N GLY A 204 -0.55 2.19 9.95
CA GLY A 204 -0.76 1.11 8.97
C GLY A 204 0.24 -0.05 9.11
N GLY A 205 0.83 -0.27 10.28
CA GLY A 205 1.97 -1.19 10.44
C GLY A 205 3.28 -0.44 10.32
N VAL A 206 4.08 -0.72 9.28
CA VAL A 206 5.28 0.08 8.98
C VAL A 206 4.97 1.42 8.29
N TRP A 207 3.80 1.55 7.65
CA TRP A 207 3.38 2.78 6.99
C TRP A 207 2.82 3.79 8.00
N HIS A 208 3.13 5.08 7.80
CA HIS A 208 2.65 6.17 8.66
C HIS A 208 1.12 6.28 8.70
N GLY A 209 0.45 5.80 7.67
CA GLY A 209 -0.99 5.79 7.57
C GLY A 209 -1.52 4.75 6.60
N VAL A 210 -2.83 4.72 6.50
CA VAL A 210 -3.59 3.88 5.59
C VAL A 210 -4.68 4.72 4.93
N CYS A 211 -4.94 4.42 3.66
CA CYS A 211 -6.02 4.99 2.88
C CYS A 211 -7.07 3.90 2.65
N LEU A 212 -8.28 4.10 3.17
CA LEU A 212 -9.41 3.22 2.99
C LEU A 212 -10.29 3.77 1.86
N ASN A 213 -10.28 3.10 0.70
CA ASN A 213 -11.10 3.47 -0.44
C ASN A 213 -12.29 2.50 -0.55
N GLN A 214 -13.51 3.04 -0.57
CA GLN A 214 -14.76 2.29 -0.53
C GLN A 214 -15.75 2.79 -1.58
N GLY A 215 -16.55 1.86 -2.10
CA GLY A 215 -17.60 2.17 -3.07
C GLY A 215 -17.05 2.60 -4.43
N LEU A 216 -15.87 2.10 -4.82
CA LEU A 216 -15.31 2.35 -6.14
C LEU A 216 -16.15 1.61 -7.19
N ALA A 217 -16.87 2.35 -8.04
CA ALA A 217 -17.52 1.79 -9.21
C ALA A 217 -16.57 1.75 -10.42
N SER A 218 -16.98 1.05 -11.48
CA SER A 218 -16.28 1.07 -12.77
C SER A 218 -16.16 2.51 -13.27
N ASP A 219 -14.98 2.88 -13.78
CA ASP A 219 -14.65 4.19 -14.37
C ASP A 219 -14.52 5.37 -13.38
N GLU A 220 -14.61 5.11 -12.07
CA GLU A 220 -14.46 6.17 -11.07
C GLU A 220 -13.01 6.41 -10.63
N SER A 221 -12.08 5.50 -10.94
CA SER A 221 -10.65 5.67 -10.62
C SER A 221 -9.96 6.54 -11.66
N ARG A 222 -9.25 7.59 -11.21
CA ARG A 222 -8.39 8.38 -12.09
C ARG A 222 -6.93 7.99 -11.94
N SER A 223 -6.23 7.95 -13.08
CA SER A 223 -4.79 7.73 -13.13
C SER A 223 -4.06 8.77 -12.28
N HIS A 224 -3.31 8.34 -11.27
CA HIS A 224 -2.57 9.26 -10.41
C HIS A 224 -1.31 8.65 -9.82
N GLN A 225 -0.52 9.53 -9.20
CA GLN A 225 0.61 9.16 -8.37
C GLN A 225 0.43 9.70 -6.97
N ASP A 226 0.94 8.95 -6.01
CA ASP A 226 1.02 9.36 -4.62
C ASP A 226 2.27 10.22 -4.45
N TRP A 227 2.27 11.41 -5.07
CA TRP A 227 3.45 12.27 -5.25
C TRP A 227 4.09 12.79 -3.95
N MET A 228 3.35 12.73 -2.84
CA MET A 228 3.83 13.08 -1.50
C MET A 228 4.56 11.92 -0.80
N ASP A 229 4.47 10.69 -1.33
CA ASP A 229 5.15 9.54 -0.74
C ASP A 229 6.66 9.57 -1.05
N ASP A 230 7.45 8.93 -0.18
CA ASP A 230 8.88 8.79 -0.40
C ASP A 230 9.14 7.91 -1.63
N LYS A 231 9.84 8.49 -2.62
CA LYS A 231 10.25 7.89 -3.90
C LYS A 231 11.01 6.58 -3.81
N ARG A 232 11.46 6.20 -2.61
CA ARG A 232 12.24 4.99 -2.38
C ARG A 232 11.51 3.95 -1.53
N LEU A 233 10.24 4.19 -1.20
CA LEU A 233 9.46 3.30 -0.36
C LEU A 233 8.29 2.70 -1.14
N PHE A 234 7.98 1.45 -0.83
CA PHE A 234 6.79 0.79 -1.34
C PHE A 234 5.52 1.28 -0.66
N ASN A 235 4.49 1.49 -1.46
CA ASN A 235 3.10 1.43 -1.04
C ASN A 235 2.65 -0.04 -1.03
N CYS A 236 1.65 -0.34 -0.21
CA CYS A 236 0.93 -1.60 -0.24
C CYS A 236 -0.54 -1.34 -0.54
N VAL A 237 -1.09 -2.06 -1.51
CA VAL A 237 -2.54 -2.09 -1.76
C VAL A 237 -3.07 -3.49 -1.46
N ALA A 238 -4.23 -3.56 -0.83
CA ALA A 238 -4.95 -4.79 -0.54
C ALA A 238 -6.43 -4.59 -0.89
N PRO A 239 -6.90 -5.12 -2.03
CA PRO A 239 -8.30 -5.08 -2.37
C PRO A 239 -9.14 -5.88 -1.37
N PHE A 240 -10.35 -5.39 -1.08
CA PHE A 240 -11.28 -6.02 -0.15
C PHE A 240 -12.72 -5.69 -0.55
N GLY A 241 -13.67 -6.43 0.01
CA GLY A 241 -15.09 -6.30 -0.28
C GLY A 241 -15.70 -7.64 -0.65
N ASP A 242 -16.92 -7.60 -1.18
CA ASP A 242 -17.66 -8.79 -1.60
C ASP A 242 -17.92 -8.72 -3.11
N GLY A 243 -17.52 -9.77 -3.84
CA GLY A 243 -17.96 -9.99 -5.23
C GLY A 243 -17.51 -8.97 -6.28
N PHE A 244 -16.49 -8.15 -6.01
CA PHE A 244 -15.97 -7.24 -7.05
C PHE A 244 -15.06 -7.98 -8.04
N GLN A 245 -15.18 -7.65 -9.32
CA GLN A 245 -14.30 -8.09 -10.40
C GLN A 245 -13.62 -6.86 -11.03
N GLY A 246 -12.47 -7.06 -11.69
CA GLY A 246 -11.81 -5.99 -12.43
C GLY A 246 -11.05 -4.97 -11.57
N GLY A 247 -10.55 -5.36 -10.40
CA GLY A 247 -9.65 -4.55 -9.56
C GLY A 247 -8.22 -4.48 -10.09
N ASP A 248 -8.05 -4.39 -11.41
CA ASP A 248 -6.73 -4.36 -12.04
C ASP A 248 -5.96 -3.11 -11.62
N LEU A 249 -4.71 -3.30 -11.20
CA LEU A 249 -3.76 -2.20 -11.00
C LEU A 249 -3.00 -1.95 -12.30
N VAL A 250 -3.14 -0.75 -12.86
CA VAL A 250 -2.55 -0.37 -14.15
C VAL A 250 -1.23 0.36 -13.90
N LEU A 251 -0.10 -0.29 -14.15
CA LEU A 251 1.23 0.30 -14.00
C LEU A 251 1.64 0.98 -15.30
N TRP A 252 1.21 2.23 -15.49
CA TRP A 252 1.29 2.94 -16.78
C TRP A 252 2.71 3.03 -17.37
N GLN A 253 3.69 3.42 -16.56
CA GLN A 253 5.09 3.54 -17.02
C GLN A 253 5.70 2.19 -17.40
N MET A 254 5.18 1.10 -16.85
CA MET A 254 5.63 -0.27 -17.13
C MET A 254 4.81 -0.90 -18.26
N LYS A 255 3.70 -0.29 -18.68
CA LYS A 255 2.74 -0.87 -19.64
C LYS A 255 2.25 -2.26 -19.22
N MET A 256 1.96 -2.41 -17.92
CA MET A 256 1.50 -3.66 -17.32
C MET A 256 0.15 -3.45 -16.62
N ARG A 257 -0.72 -4.44 -16.70
CA ARG A 257 -1.94 -4.56 -15.92
C ARG A 257 -1.83 -5.75 -14.99
N ILE A 258 -1.90 -5.50 -13.69
CA ILE A 258 -1.80 -6.54 -12.67
C ILE A 258 -3.21 -6.81 -12.16
N GLY A 259 -3.76 -7.99 -12.46
CA GLY A 259 -5.05 -8.40 -11.92
C GLY A 259 -4.93 -8.61 -10.42
N LEU A 260 -5.73 -7.88 -9.64
CA LEU A 260 -5.82 -8.06 -8.19
C LEU A 260 -7.25 -8.46 -7.82
N GLU A 261 -7.36 -9.57 -7.09
CA GLU A 261 -8.59 -10.11 -6.54
C GLU A 261 -8.60 -9.99 -5.01
N ILE A 262 -9.75 -10.26 -4.40
CA ILE A 262 -9.83 -10.43 -2.94
C ILE A 262 -8.88 -11.56 -2.54
N GLY A 263 -7.98 -11.28 -1.59
CA GLY A 263 -6.91 -12.21 -1.21
C GLY A 263 -5.55 -11.82 -1.76
N ASP A 264 -5.45 -10.81 -2.62
CA ASP A 264 -4.17 -10.28 -3.07
C ASP A 264 -3.70 -9.07 -2.26
N GLY A 265 -2.38 -8.96 -2.10
CA GLY A 265 -1.68 -7.75 -1.75
C GLY A 265 -0.66 -7.41 -2.83
N PHE A 266 -0.39 -6.11 -3.03
CA PHE A 266 0.61 -5.67 -4.02
C PHE A 266 1.48 -4.54 -3.49
N PHE A 267 2.80 -4.73 -3.57
CA PHE A 267 3.78 -3.66 -3.34
C PHE A 267 4.20 -2.99 -4.64
N PHE A 268 4.33 -1.67 -4.61
CA PHE A 268 4.78 -0.85 -5.74
C PHE A 268 5.23 0.54 -5.26
N TYR A 269 6.02 1.27 -6.05
CA TYR A 269 6.44 2.63 -5.71
C TYR A 269 5.38 3.66 -6.13
N GLY A 270 4.41 4.00 -5.28
CA GLY A 270 3.26 4.85 -5.65
C GLY A 270 3.60 6.28 -6.02
N SER A 271 4.72 6.80 -5.54
CA SER A 271 5.27 8.11 -5.93
C SER A 271 6.02 8.10 -7.27
N LEU A 272 6.32 6.92 -7.83
CA LEU A 272 7.09 6.75 -9.08
C LEU A 272 6.24 6.14 -10.21
N LEU A 273 5.38 5.19 -9.87
CA LEU A 273 4.49 4.50 -10.77
C LEU A 273 3.10 5.12 -10.67
N MET A 274 2.57 5.51 -11.82
CA MET A 274 1.18 5.90 -11.93
C MET A 274 0.31 4.67 -11.98
N ARG A 275 -0.81 4.76 -11.27
CA ARG A 275 -1.84 3.72 -11.16
C ARG A 275 -3.19 4.25 -11.60
#